data_AF-A0A3S3P3J8-F1
#
_entry.id   AF-A0A3S3P3J8-F1
#
_cell.length_a   1.000
_cell.length_b   1.000
_cell.length_c   1.000
_cell.angle_alpha   90.00
_cell.angle_beta   90.00
_cell.angle_gamma   90.00
#
_symmetry.space_group_name_H-M   'P 1'
#
loop_
_entity.id
_entity.type
_entity.pdbx_description
1 polymer ?
#
loop_
_entity_poly.entity_id
_entity_poly.type
_entity_poly.pdbx_seq_one_letter_code
_entity_poly.pdbx_strand_id
1 'polypeptide(L)'
;MQSFEHFVHCNECLSFPSNGTKIYFTTCGHLYCDRCVNSGVLNDSICKNCRQKCGHTLLSANLKPQTLQYFEDDVYFLQKYEKIRNFQKKQTELYLKHSRIEVLHSFLSV
;
A
#
# COMPACT_ATOMS: atom_id res chain seq x y z
N MET A 1 7.74 -17.94 4.11
CA MET A 1 6.30 -17.62 4.07
C MET A 1 6.05 -16.69 5.25
N GLN A 2 6.21 -15.38 5.05
CA GLN A 2 6.01 -14.42 6.14
C GLN A 2 4.53 -14.41 6.53
N SER A 3 4.29 -14.52 7.83
CA SER A 3 2.98 -14.59 8.45
C SER A 3 2.22 -13.28 8.22
N PHE A 4 1.31 -13.26 7.25
CA PHE A 4 0.30 -12.19 7.08
C PHE A 4 -0.66 -12.06 8.27
N GLU A 5 -0.52 -12.89 9.30
CA GLU A 5 -1.57 -13.13 10.29
C GLU A 5 -1.72 -12.02 11.35
N HIS A 6 -0.75 -11.12 11.53
CA HIS A 6 -0.83 -10.15 12.64
C HIS A 6 -1.54 -8.83 12.31
N PHE A 7 -1.53 -8.38 11.04
CA PHE A 7 -2.06 -7.04 10.72
C PHE A 7 -3.51 -7.04 10.23
N VAL A 8 -4.06 -8.18 9.80
CA VAL A 8 -5.47 -8.29 9.43
C VAL A 8 -6.28 -8.72 10.64
N HIS A 9 -6.85 -7.75 11.36
CA HIS A 9 -7.72 -7.99 12.51
C HIS A 9 -8.77 -6.86 12.62
N CYS A 10 -9.77 -7.04 13.47
CA CYS A 10 -10.71 -5.96 13.79
C CYS A 10 -10.04 -4.90 14.67
N ASN A 11 -9.99 -3.65 14.23
CA ASN A 11 -9.38 -2.54 14.97
C ASN A 11 -10.21 -2.09 16.19
N GLU A 12 -11.37 -2.69 16.43
CA GLU A 12 -12.16 -2.47 17.65
C GLU A 12 -11.94 -3.57 18.69
N CYS A 13 -12.10 -4.84 18.31
CA CYS A 13 -12.13 -5.97 19.24
C CYS A 13 -10.98 -6.96 19.06
N LEU A 14 -10.02 -6.66 18.17
CA LEU A 14 -8.82 -7.43 17.87
C LEU A 14 -9.08 -8.85 17.35
N SER A 15 -10.31 -9.16 16.94
CA SER A 15 -10.63 -10.46 16.36
C SER A 15 -9.98 -10.65 14.99
N PHE A 16 -9.25 -11.75 14.82
CA PHE A 16 -8.68 -12.17 13.55
C PHE A 16 -9.74 -12.82 12.63
N PRO A 17 -9.53 -12.83 11.31
CA PRO A 17 -10.29 -13.67 10.40
C PRO A 17 -10.08 -15.15 10.75
N SER A 18 -11.01 -15.72 11.50
CA SER A 18 -11.12 -17.16 11.79
C SER A 18 -12.33 -17.74 11.07
N ASN A 19 -12.51 -19.07 11.10
CA ASN A 19 -13.62 -19.77 10.41
C ASN A 19 -15.00 -19.12 10.70
N GLY A 20 -15.47 -18.28 9.78
CA GLY A 20 -16.74 -17.56 9.84
C GLY A 20 -16.64 -16.05 10.11
N THR A 21 -15.56 -15.54 10.69
CA THR A 21 -15.41 -14.10 10.97
C THR A 21 -15.04 -13.35 9.70
N LYS A 22 -15.95 -12.52 9.21
CA LYS A 22 -15.70 -11.64 8.06
C LYS A 22 -15.07 -10.33 8.51
N ILE A 23 -14.12 -9.82 7.74
CA ILE A 23 -13.50 -8.51 7.95
C ILE A 23 -13.99 -7.54 6.88
N TYR A 24 -14.35 -6.33 7.29
CA TYR A 24 -14.70 -5.21 6.43
C TYR A 24 -13.58 -4.17 6.45
N PHE A 25 -13.28 -3.62 5.28
CA PHE A 25 -12.30 -2.56 5.07
C PHE A 25 -13.00 -1.25 4.78
N THR A 26 -12.66 -0.19 5.52
CA THR A 26 -13.20 1.15 5.30
C THR A 26 -12.40 1.93 4.27
N THR A 27 -13.02 2.91 3.60
CA THR A 27 -12.30 3.81 2.68
C THR A 27 -11.24 4.67 3.35
N CYS A 28 -11.25 4.77 4.69
CA CYS A 28 -10.21 5.45 5.48
C CYS A 28 -9.14 4.49 6.03
N GLY A 29 -9.13 3.22 5.62
CA GLY A 29 -8.04 2.30 5.90
C GLY A 29 -8.16 1.47 7.17
N HIS A 30 -9.31 1.46 7.86
CA HIS A 30 -9.50 0.69 9.10
C HIS A 30 -10.27 -0.61 8.85
N LEU A 31 -10.00 -1.62 9.68
CA LEU A 31 -10.59 -2.95 9.58
C LEU A 31 -11.58 -3.21 10.72
N TYR A 32 -12.72 -3.81 10.42
CA TYR A 32 -13.76 -4.16 11.39
C TYR A 32 -14.33 -5.56 11.13
N CYS A 33 -14.56 -6.36 12.16
CA CYS A 33 -15.28 -7.62 11.97
C CYS A 33 -16.78 -7.39 11.79
N ASP A 34 -17.44 -8.35 11.13
CA ASP A 34 -18.89 -8.40 10.98
C ASP A 34 -19.68 -8.17 12.27
N ARG A 35 -19.22 -8.71 13.40
CA ARG A 35 -19.86 -8.47 14.71
C ARG A 35 -19.85 -6.99 15.11
N CYS A 36 -18.73 -6.30 14.89
CA CYS A 36 -18.62 -4.86 15.18
C CYS A 36 -19.43 -4.01 14.18
N VAL A 37 -19.48 -4.42 12.91
CA VAL A 37 -20.35 -3.75 11.93
C VAL A 37 -21.82 -3.90 12.33
N ASN A 38 -22.26 -5.12 12.62
CA ASN A 38 -23.65 -5.42 12.98
C ASN A 38 -24.08 -4.83 14.32
N SER A 39 -23.17 -4.59 15.26
CA SER A 39 -23.46 -3.92 16.54
C SER A 39 -23.50 -2.40 16.42
N GLY A 40 -23.31 -1.84 15.22
CA GLY A 40 -23.34 -0.39 14.97
C GLY A 40 -22.07 0.35 15.38
N VAL A 41 -20.99 -0.36 15.74
CA VAL A 41 -19.67 0.25 16.01
C VAL A 41 -19.15 0.94 14.75
N LEU A 42 -19.39 0.34 13.59
CA LEU A 42 -19.21 0.99 12.30
C LEU A 42 -20.59 1.33 11.75
N ASN A 43 -21.02 2.58 11.93
CA ASN A 43 -22.18 3.07 11.19
C ASN A 43 -21.74 3.42 9.75
N ASP A 44 -22.67 3.42 8.80
CA ASP A 44 -22.41 3.63 7.36
C ASP A 44 -21.78 5.00 7.00
N SER A 45 -21.47 5.84 7.99
CA SER A 45 -21.10 7.23 7.75
C SER A 45 -19.90 7.73 8.53
N ILE A 46 -19.44 7.10 9.61
CA ILE A 46 -18.33 7.60 10.45
C ILE A 46 -17.51 6.44 10.99
N CYS A 47 -16.21 6.44 10.68
CA CYS A 47 -15.24 5.51 11.25
C CYS A 47 -15.02 5.80 12.73
N LYS A 48 -15.12 4.79 13.60
CA LYS A 48 -14.87 4.97 15.04
C LYS A 48 -13.41 5.29 15.38
N ASN A 49 -12.45 4.78 14.61
CA ASN A 49 -11.02 4.99 14.86
C ASN A 49 -10.56 6.42 14.51
N CYS A 50 -10.85 6.90 13.29
CA CYS A 50 -10.37 8.22 12.84
C CYS A 50 -11.45 9.32 12.79
N ARG A 51 -12.72 8.98 13.11
CA ARG A 51 -13.88 9.90 13.11
C ARG A 51 -14.18 10.56 11.75
N GLN A 52 -13.63 10.03 10.67
CA GLN A 52 -13.88 10.50 9.30
C GLN A 52 -15.09 9.82 8.69
N LYS A 53 -15.74 10.51 7.75
CA LYS A 53 -16.76 9.88 6.93
C LYS A 53 -16.15 8.83 6.01
N CYS A 54 -16.66 7.60 6.04
CA CYS A 54 -16.13 6.52 5.22
C CYS A 54 -17.23 5.52 4.84
N GLY A 55 -17.13 4.98 3.63
CA GLY A 55 -17.82 3.73 3.28
C GLY A 55 -17.02 2.52 3.77
N HIS A 56 -17.63 1.35 3.74
CA HIS A 56 -16.93 0.09 4.03
C HIS A 56 -17.37 -1.00 3.07
N THR A 57 -16.47 -1.95 2.81
CA THR A 57 -16.70 -3.10 1.93
C THR A 57 -16.13 -4.35 2.55
N LEU A 58 -16.70 -5.51 2.21
CA LEU A 58 -16.16 -6.79 2.64
C LEU A 58 -14.74 -6.97 2.09
N LEU A 59 -13.79 -7.31 2.95
CA LEU A 59 -12.44 -7.69 2.56
C LEU A 59 -12.52 -9.01 1.80
N SER A 60 -12.21 -8.97 0.51
CA SER A 60 -12.27 -10.12 -0.39
C SER A 60 -11.27 -9.95 -1.52
N ALA A 61 -11.04 -11.02 -2.31
CA ALA A 61 -10.18 -10.97 -3.49
C ALA A 61 -10.67 -9.99 -4.58
N ASN A 62 -11.92 -9.49 -4.49
CA ASN A 62 -12.53 -8.59 -5.46
C ASN A 62 -12.32 -7.10 -5.16
N LEU A 63 -11.44 -6.76 -4.21
CA LEU A 63 -11.07 -5.36 -3.97
C LEU A 63 -10.40 -4.74 -5.20
N LYS A 64 -10.50 -3.42 -5.33
CA LYS A 64 -9.79 -2.68 -6.39
C LYS A 64 -8.28 -2.95 -6.26
N PRO A 65 -7.52 -3.06 -7.37
CA PRO A 65 -6.08 -3.33 -7.32
C PRO A 65 -5.28 -2.37 -6.41
N GLN A 66 -5.65 -1.09 -6.41
CA GLN A 66 -5.04 -0.07 -5.54
C GLN A 66 -5.28 -0.29 -4.05
N THR A 67 -6.28 -1.08 -3.67
CA THR A 67 -6.57 -1.44 -2.28
C THR A 67 -5.94 -2.78 -1.92
N LEU A 68 -5.91 -3.74 -2.87
CA LEU A 68 -5.27 -5.04 -2.68
C LEU A 68 -3.78 -4.92 -2.32
N GLN A 69 -3.08 -3.93 -2.89
CA GLN A 69 -1.66 -3.71 -2.60
C GLN A 69 -1.34 -3.50 -1.10
N TYR A 70 -2.31 -3.06 -0.28
CA TYR A 70 -2.11 -2.91 1.17
C TYR A 70 -2.05 -4.26 1.92
N PHE A 71 -2.46 -5.34 1.25
CA PHE A 71 -2.47 -6.70 1.79
C PHE A 71 -1.46 -7.61 1.06
N GLU A 72 -0.65 -7.05 0.18
CA GLU A 72 0.44 -7.74 -0.51
C GLU A 72 1.76 -7.65 0.29
N ASP A 73 2.74 -8.48 -0.07
CA ASP A 73 4.07 -8.52 0.58
C ASP A 73 4.81 -7.18 0.36
N ASP A 74 5.21 -6.52 1.44
CA ASP A 74 5.90 -5.23 1.38
C ASP A 74 7.31 -5.33 0.78
N VAL A 75 7.97 -6.49 0.94
CA VAL A 75 9.28 -6.78 0.34
C VAL A 75 9.20 -6.73 -1.18
N TYR A 76 8.10 -7.19 -1.78
CA TYR A 76 7.90 -7.11 -3.23
C TYR A 76 7.92 -5.66 -3.73
N PHE A 77 7.22 -4.75 -3.04
CA PHE A 77 7.21 -3.33 -3.41
C PHE A 77 8.57 -2.66 -3.20
N LEU A 78 9.28 -3.00 -2.12
CA LEU A 78 10.62 -2.50 -1.87
C LEU A 78 11.60 -2.89 -2.99
N GLN A 79 11.61 -4.18 -3.36
CA GLN A 79 12.44 -4.68 -4.46
C GLN A 79 12.09 -3.99 -5.79
N LYS A 80 10.80 -3.79 -6.06
CA LYS A 80 10.33 -3.08 -7.25
C LYS A 80 10.81 -1.63 -7.27
N TYR A 81 10.71 -0.93 -6.14
CA TYR A 81 11.21 0.44 -5.99
C TYR A 81 12.72 0.52 -6.22
N GLU A 82 13.50 -0.38 -5.60
CA GLU A 82 14.95 -0.43 -5.78
C GLU A 82 15.34 -0.63 -7.24
N LYS A 83 14.66 -1.54 -7.95
CA LYS A 83 14.90 -1.77 -9.39
C LYS A 83 14.66 -0.51 -10.22
N ILE A 84 13.54 0.19 -9.99
CA ILE A 84 13.20 1.44 -10.67
C ILE A 84 14.26 2.51 -10.38
N ARG A 85 14.60 2.68 -9.11
CA ARG A 85 15.58 3.67 -8.65
C ARG A 85 16.97 3.42 -9.25
N ASN A 86 17.41 2.17 -9.30
CA ASN A 86 18.70 1.79 -9.87
C ASN A 86 18.76 2.07 -11.37
N PHE A 87 17.69 1.76 -12.10
CA PHE A 87 17.59 2.11 -13.51
C PHE A 87 17.68 3.63 -13.72
N GLN A 88 16.88 4.41 -12.99
CA GLN A 88 16.89 5.87 -13.09
C GLN A 88 18.27 6.47 -12.77
N LYS A 89 18.90 6.02 -11.68
CA LYS A 89 20.26 6.42 -11.30
C LYS A 89 21.26 6.13 -12.43
N LYS A 90 21.18 4.95 -13.04
CA LYS A 90 22.06 4.57 -14.15
C LYS A 90 21.88 5.48 -15.37
N GLN A 91 20.63 5.81 -15.72
CA GLN A 91 20.37 6.74 -16.83
C GLN A 91 20.91 8.14 -16.54
N THR A 92 20.74 8.64 -15.31
CA THR A 92 21.33 9.92 -14.88
C THR A 92 22.86 9.92 -14.99
N GLU A 93 23.53 8.85 -14.56
CA GLU A 93 24.99 8.72 -14.70
C GLU A 93 25.44 8.72 -16.17
N LEU A 94 24.72 8.02 -17.04
CA LEU A 94 25.01 7.98 -18.48
C LEU A 94 24.84 9.36 -19.12
N TYR A 95 23.76 10.07 -18.79
CA TYR A 95 23.52 11.43 -19.25
C TYR A 95 24.65 12.37 -18.81
N LEU A 96 25.01 12.39 -17.51
CA LEU A 96 26.08 13.24 -17.00
C LEU A 96 27.44 12.92 -17.64
N LYS A 97 27.71 11.66 -17.93
CA LYS A 97 28.92 11.26 -18.65
C LYS A 97 28.93 11.80 -20.08
N HIS A 98 27.81 11.67 -20.81
CA HIS A 98 27.69 12.20 -22.17
C HIS A 98 27.79 13.73 -22.20
N SER A 99 27.04 14.43 -21.35
CA SER A 99 27.11 15.89 -21.26
C SER A 99 28.49 16.40 -20.88
N ARG A 100 29.23 15.69 -20.00
CA ARG A 100 30.62 16.04 -19.68
C ARG A 100 31.56 15.85 -20.88
N ILE A 101 31.35 14.80 -21.68
CA ILE A 101 32.10 14.56 -22.92
C ILE A 101 31.79 15.64 -23.96
N GLU A 102 30.53 16.01 -24.14
CA GLU A 102 30.12 17.10 -25.04
C GLU A 102 30.78 18.43 -24.65
N VAL A 103 30.79 18.75 -23.35
CA VAL A 103 31.47 19.94 -22.83
C VAL A 103 32.98 19.86 -23.10
N LEU A 104 33.65 18.74 -22.80
CA LEU A 104 35.10 18.59 -23.07
C LEU A 104 35.44 18.66 -24.57
N HIS A 105 34.62 18.07 -25.45
CA HIS A 105 34.82 18.19 -26.89
C HIS A 105 34.63 19.64 -27.37
N SER A 106 33.67 20.39 -26.83
CA SER A 106 33.50 21.81 -27.17
C SER A 106 34.69 22.69 -26.75
N PHE A 107 35.42 22.32 -25.69
CA PHE A 107 36.62 23.05 -25.24
C PHE A 107 37.92 22.64 -25.95
N LEU A 108 38.00 21.43 -26.52
CA LEU A 108 39.18 20.94 -27.25
C LEU A 108 39.14 21.21 -28.76
N SER A 109 38.05 21.80 -29.26
CA SER A 109 37.82 22.09 -30.68
C SER A 109 38.14 23.55 -31.07
N VAL A 110 38.81 24.32 -30.21
CA VAL A 110 39.23 25.71 -30.43
C VAL A 110 40.74 25.80 -30.31
#